data_AF-A0A926AKL3-F1
#
_entry.id   AF-A0A926AKL3-F1
#
_cell.length_a   1.000
_cell.length_b   1.000
_cell.length_c   1.000
_cell.angle_alpha   90.00
_cell.angle_beta   90.00
_cell.angle_gamma   90.00
#
_symmetry.space_group_name_H-M   'P 1'
#
loop_
_entity.id
_entity.type
_entity.pdbx_description
1 polymer ?
#
loop_
_entity_poly.entity_id
_entity_poly.type
_entity_poly.pdbx_seq_one_letter_code
_entity_poly.pdbx_strand_id
1 'polypeptide(L)'
;KGNINLWDGGWSSGGFLADSKIDGVINSGSQQQWLSRNSEWGEWRGGNWNMVFVGTKNPPAGEFPEKPYTVIEKTPLIREKPYLFIDEAGQYFVMVPELHTKGTQGITWAAGANPGKPVSIDDFFIARADRDNAATINAALESGKHLLLTPGIYHLDSAIRVTRPNAIVLGLGYPTLMPDKGTPAMIVSDAEGVKIAGVLFEATETESPTLLQIGESGSTSSHASNPIFLFDIFCRAGGAVAGKTKCFVTINSNDVVGDNFWLWRADHGMGAKWDVNKNPNGLIVNGNDVTIYGLFVEHCQEYQTIWNGNGGRVYMYQSELPYDPPTQEAWSHDGVRGYASYKVADKVTTHEAWGVGVYCVFKAGPIICETAIEAPTVPGVKFHHMIAVRLSGQPGSGINHVINDQGDPVITTRLSKLK
;
A
#
# COMPACT_ATOMS: atom_id res chain seq x y z
N LYS A 1 12.03 12.71 20.50
CA LYS A 1 12.50 14.04 20.98
C LYS A 1 13.46 14.61 19.93
N GLY A 2 13.45 15.92 19.71
CA GLY A 2 14.37 16.59 18.77
C GLY A 2 13.84 16.66 17.33
N ASN A 3 14.75 16.97 16.40
CA ASN A 3 14.49 17.09 14.97
C ASN A 3 14.65 15.74 14.26
N ILE A 4 14.01 15.59 13.10
CA ILE A 4 14.18 14.44 12.20
C ILE A 4 14.50 14.95 10.79
N ASN A 5 15.56 14.40 10.17
CA ASN A 5 15.80 14.54 8.74
C ASN A 5 15.29 13.27 8.05
N LEU A 6 14.45 13.43 7.02
CA LEU A 6 13.92 12.31 6.24
C LEU A 6 14.81 11.94 5.06
N TRP A 7 16.01 12.48 4.98
CA TRP A 7 16.96 12.30 3.88
C TRP A 7 18.39 12.34 4.42
N ASP A 8 19.33 11.84 3.62
CA ASP A 8 20.76 11.79 3.96
C ASP A 8 21.66 12.29 2.81
N GLY A 9 21.25 13.39 2.15
CA GLY A 9 22.07 14.04 1.11
C GLY A 9 21.85 13.56 -0.33
N GLY A 10 21.11 12.46 -0.55
CA GLY A 10 20.90 11.83 -1.86
C GLY A 10 19.48 11.94 -2.42
N TRP A 11 19.15 11.13 -3.43
CA TRP A 11 17.76 10.92 -3.84
C TRP A 11 17.02 10.11 -2.77
N SER A 12 15.76 10.47 -2.51
CA SER A 12 14.93 9.80 -1.50
C SER A 12 13.49 9.73 -1.99
N SER A 13 12.89 8.54 -1.89
CA SER A 13 11.55 8.22 -2.42
C SER A 13 10.73 7.48 -1.37
N GLY A 14 10.69 8.03 -0.17
CA GLY A 14 9.80 7.60 0.90
C GLY A 14 8.38 8.13 0.69
N GLY A 15 7.52 8.08 1.68
CA GLY A 15 7.70 7.41 2.96
C GLY A 15 6.47 7.59 3.81
N PHE A 16 6.48 6.96 4.98
CA PHE A 16 5.30 6.85 5.82
C PHE A 16 5.66 7.16 7.26
N LEU A 17 4.85 7.99 7.92
CA LEU A 17 4.95 8.29 9.34
C LEU A 17 3.54 8.30 9.94
N ALA A 18 3.35 7.53 11.01
CA ALA A 18 2.06 7.45 11.69
C ALA A 18 2.22 7.51 13.21
N ASP A 19 1.19 8.01 13.87
CA ASP A 19 1.04 8.02 15.34
C ASP A 19 2.29 8.49 16.11
N SER A 20 2.96 9.49 15.56
CA SER A 20 4.31 9.89 15.99
C SER A 20 4.36 11.33 16.46
N LYS A 21 5.20 11.58 17.47
CA LYS A 21 5.48 12.92 17.99
C LYS A 21 6.94 13.31 17.79
N ILE A 22 7.15 14.40 17.04
CA ILE A 22 8.46 15.00 16.79
C ILE A 22 8.48 16.37 17.44
N ASP A 23 9.07 16.48 18.63
CA ASP A 23 9.11 17.74 19.38
C ASP A 23 9.72 18.93 18.61
N GLY A 24 10.65 18.65 17.69
CA GLY A 24 11.32 19.65 16.87
C GLY A 24 10.78 19.75 15.45
N VAL A 25 11.73 19.87 14.52
CA VAL A 25 11.48 20.06 13.09
C VAL A 25 11.61 18.74 12.35
N ILE A 26 10.64 18.44 11.48
CA ILE A 26 10.81 17.47 10.41
C ILE A 26 11.32 18.19 9.16
N ASN A 27 12.44 17.72 8.62
CA ASN A 27 12.98 18.22 7.36
C ASN A 27 12.88 17.12 6.30
N SER A 28 12.02 17.33 5.30
CA SER A 28 11.81 16.37 4.21
C SER A 28 13.02 16.24 3.30
N GLY A 29 13.86 17.30 3.22
CA GLY A 29 14.97 17.36 2.28
C GLY A 29 14.57 17.03 0.85
N SER A 30 15.24 16.05 0.25
CA SER A 30 15.05 15.60 -1.14
C SER A 30 13.90 14.61 -1.34
N GLN A 31 13.17 14.23 -0.28
CA GLN A 31 12.05 13.30 -0.38
C GLN A 31 11.09 13.72 -1.50
N GLN A 32 10.87 12.83 -2.47
CA GLN A 32 10.01 13.08 -3.62
C GLN A 32 8.54 13.22 -3.18
N GLN A 33 8.10 12.32 -2.30
CA GLN A 33 6.77 12.28 -1.71
C GLN A 33 6.85 11.82 -0.25
N TRP A 34 5.77 11.99 0.50
CA TRP A 34 5.66 11.49 1.88
C TRP A 34 4.21 11.49 2.34
N LEU A 35 3.81 10.50 3.14
CA LEU A 35 2.57 10.53 3.91
C LEU A 35 2.88 10.60 5.41
N SER A 36 2.33 11.59 6.09
CA SER A 36 2.23 11.62 7.55
C SER A 36 0.77 11.58 7.98
N ARG A 37 0.42 10.69 8.91
CA ARG A 37 -0.93 10.65 9.50
C ARG A 37 -0.93 10.59 11.02
N ASN A 38 -1.98 11.12 11.66
CA ASN A 38 -2.16 11.07 13.12
C ASN A 38 -0.89 11.44 13.90
N SER A 39 -0.14 12.43 13.42
CA SER A 39 1.18 12.76 13.95
C SER A 39 1.23 14.22 14.37
N GLU A 40 2.18 14.54 15.23
CA GLU A 40 2.39 15.87 15.78
C GLU A 40 3.85 16.27 15.64
N TRP A 41 4.11 17.51 15.25
CA TRP A 41 5.45 18.07 15.27
C TRP A 41 5.48 19.54 15.64
N GLY A 42 6.68 20.05 15.97
CA GLY A 42 6.91 21.48 16.13
C GLY A 42 6.80 22.22 14.81
N GLU A 43 7.49 21.73 13.77
CA GLU A 43 7.50 22.34 12.43
C GLU A 43 7.76 21.29 11.34
N TRP A 44 7.18 21.48 10.15
CA TRP A 44 7.54 20.76 8.94
C TRP A 44 8.25 21.68 7.94
N ARG A 45 9.41 21.27 7.44
CA ARG A 45 10.19 21.97 6.42
C ARG A 45 10.41 21.12 5.17
N GLY A 46 10.27 21.77 4.02
CA GLY A 46 10.55 21.18 2.72
C GLY A 46 9.35 20.46 2.11
N GLY A 47 9.49 20.13 0.84
CA GLY A 47 8.49 19.47 0.03
C GLY A 47 8.97 19.45 -1.41
N ASN A 48 8.87 18.30 -2.07
CA ASN A 48 9.24 18.16 -3.47
C ASN A 48 7.98 18.06 -4.35
N TRP A 49 7.41 16.88 -4.54
CA TRP A 49 6.29 16.70 -5.47
C TRP A 49 4.95 16.45 -4.79
N ASN A 50 4.90 15.59 -3.78
CA ASN A 50 3.64 15.14 -3.17
C ASN A 50 3.79 14.83 -1.67
N MET A 51 3.58 15.82 -0.81
CA MET A 51 3.56 15.63 0.65
C MET A 51 2.12 15.66 1.16
N VAL A 52 1.68 14.56 1.74
CA VAL A 52 0.30 14.35 2.19
C VAL A 52 0.26 14.25 3.71
N PHE A 53 -0.70 14.97 4.30
CA PHE A 53 -0.86 15.10 5.74
C PHE A 53 -2.31 14.80 6.11
N VAL A 54 -2.55 13.77 6.92
CA VAL A 54 -3.91 13.34 7.28
C VAL A 54 -4.07 13.28 8.79
N GLY A 55 -4.94 14.10 9.37
CA GLY A 55 -5.10 14.10 10.82
C GLY A 55 -3.83 14.52 11.56
N THR A 56 -2.96 15.32 10.96
CA THR A 56 -1.70 15.76 11.60
C THR A 56 -1.92 17.09 12.33
N LYS A 57 -1.27 17.29 13.48
CA LYS A 57 -1.19 18.61 14.12
C LYS A 57 0.00 19.38 13.56
N ASN A 58 -0.22 20.68 13.36
CA ASN A 58 0.74 21.63 12.79
C ASN A 58 1.23 21.27 11.36
N PRO A 59 0.35 20.86 10.41
CA PRO A 59 0.78 20.65 9.03
C PRO A 59 1.39 21.94 8.45
N PRO A 60 2.29 21.84 7.45
CA PRO A 60 2.88 23.02 6.84
C PRO A 60 1.82 23.90 6.16
N ALA A 61 2.05 25.21 6.12
CA ALA A 61 1.17 26.16 5.46
C ALA A 61 1.34 26.17 3.93
N GLY A 62 0.27 26.55 3.23
CA GLY A 62 0.17 26.55 1.78
C GLY A 62 -0.57 25.33 1.24
N GLU A 63 -0.90 25.36 -0.04
CA GLU A 63 -1.67 24.31 -0.70
C GLU A 63 -1.14 24.01 -2.10
N PHE A 64 -1.57 22.88 -2.65
CA PHE A 64 -1.31 22.50 -4.02
C PHE A 64 -2.07 23.41 -5.02
N PRO A 65 -1.44 23.79 -6.16
CA PRO A 65 -0.15 23.33 -6.68
C PRO A 65 1.09 24.17 -6.28
N GLU A 66 0.91 25.34 -5.64
CA GLU A 66 2.00 26.27 -5.29
C GLU A 66 2.97 25.67 -4.30
N LYS A 67 2.45 24.92 -3.32
CA LYS A 67 3.19 24.04 -2.43
C LYS A 67 2.77 22.59 -2.71
N PRO A 68 3.68 21.61 -2.61
CA PRO A 68 3.33 20.21 -2.87
C PRO A 68 2.62 19.59 -1.66
N TYR A 69 1.66 20.30 -1.05
CA TYR A 69 1.03 19.92 0.21
C TYR A 69 -0.45 19.61 0.01
N THR A 70 -0.82 18.39 0.41
CA THR A 70 -2.20 17.93 0.49
C THR A 70 -2.53 17.72 1.96
N VAL A 71 -3.42 18.55 2.52
CA VAL A 71 -3.75 18.51 3.95
C VAL A 71 -5.21 18.11 4.13
N ILE A 72 -5.42 17.03 4.89
CA ILE A 72 -6.72 16.54 5.32
C ILE A 72 -6.77 16.66 6.84
N GLU A 73 -7.74 17.42 7.35
CA GLU A 73 -7.78 17.82 8.78
C GLU A 73 -7.84 16.63 9.73
N LYS A 74 -8.59 15.57 9.36
CA LYS A 74 -8.85 14.41 10.21
C LYS A 74 -8.65 13.12 9.43
N THR A 75 -8.11 12.10 10.10
CA THR A 75 -8.11 10.71 9.61
C THR A 75 -9.48 10.10 9.89
N PRO A 76 -10.35 9.87 8.89
CA PRO A 76 -11.77 9.60 9.11
C PRO A 76 -12.05 8.26 9.80
N LEU A 77 -11.34 7.21 9.37
CA LEU A 77 -11.48 5.84 9.84
C LEU A 77 -10.09 5.24 10.03
N ILE A 78 -9.73 4.88 11.26
CA ILE A 78 -8.42 4.31 11.55
C ILE A 78 -8.43 3.48 12.82
N ARG A 79 -7.51 2.52 12.87
CA ARG A 79 -7.03 1.82 14.05
C ARG A 79 -5.52 1.79 13.91
N GLU A 80 -4.76 2.07 14.97
CA GLU A 80 -3.31 1.95 14.88
C GLU A 80 -2.88 0.48 14.85
N LYS A 81 -1.69 0.22 14.28
CA LYS A 81 -1.16 -1.13 14.08
C LYS A 81 -1.01 -1.89 15.41
N PRO A 82 -1.41 -3.18 15.50
CA PRO A 82 -1.08 -4.01 16.65
C PRO A 82 0.43 -4.13 16.87
N TYR A 83 0.89 -4.14 18.13
CA TYR A 83 2.31 -4.24 18.46
C TYR A 83 2.55 -5.09 19.70
N LEU A 84 3.70 -5.76 19.72
CA LEU A 84 4.18 -6.53 20.87
C LEU A 84 4.70 -5.57 21.95
N PHE A 85 4.37 -5.83 23.20
CA PHE A 85 4.95 -5.15 24.36
C PHE A 85 5.14 -6.12 25.53
N ILE A 86 5.90 -5.67 26.51
CA ILE A 86 6.14 -6.38 27.77
C ILE A 86 5.59 -5.50 28.89
N ASP A 87 4.81 -6.09 29.79
CA ASP A 87 4.31 -5.37 30.96
C ASP A 87 5.38 -5.25 32.07
N GLU A 88 5.04 -4.58 33.17
CA GLU A 88 5.94 -4.41 34.32
C GLU A 88 6.31 -5.74 35.01
N ALA A 89 5.51 -6.80 34.81
CA ALA A 89 5.74 -8.14 35.34
C ALA A 89 6.57 -9.04 34.41
N GLY A 90 6.98 -8.54 33.24
CA GLY A 90 7.77 -9.29 32.26
C GLY A 90 6.94 -10.22 31.35
N GLN A 91 5.61 -10.09 31.35
CA GLN A 91 4.71 -10.87 30.50
C GLN A 91 4.54 -10.21 29.13
N TYR A 92 4.52 -11.02 28.07
CA TYR A 92 4.36 -10.54 26.70
C TYR A 92 2.89 -10.45 26.30
N PHE A 93 2.55 -9.35 25.63
CA PHE A 93 1.22 -9.10 25.09
C PHE A 93 1.31 -8.48 23.71
N VAL A 94 0.25 -8.65 22.92
CA VAL A 94 0.00 -7.83 21.73
C VAL A 94 -1.07 -6.81 22.07
N MET A 95 -0.73 -5.53 22.00
CA MET A 95 -1.72 -4.46 22.09
C MET A 95 -2.50 -4.39 20.79
N VAL A 96 -3.83 -4.34 20.89
CA VAL A 96 -4.73 -4.08 19.77
C VAL A 96 -5.36 -2.70 19.99
N PRO A 97 -4.87 -1.65 19.33
CA PRO A 97 -5.38 -0.29 19.50
C PRO A 97 -6.88 -0.17 19.17
N GLU A 98 -7.53 0.84 19.73
CA GLU A 98 -8.96 1.13 19.50
C GLU A 98 -9.26 1.53 18.05
N LEU A 99 -10.49 1.23 17.63
CA LEU A 99 -11.04 1.69 16.34
C LEU A 99 -11.63 3.08 16.51
N HIS A 100 -11.23 4.01 15.65
CA HIS A 100 -11.78 5.35 15.57
C HIS A 100 -12.50 5.55 14.24
N THR A 101 -13.79 5.89 14.30
CA THR A 101 -14.67 6.05 13.12
C THR A 101 -15.22 7.46 12.94
N LYS A 102 -14.87 8.39 13.82
CA LYS A 102 -15.43 9.76 13.88
C LYS A 102 -14.41 10.85 13.54
N GLY A 103 -13.32 10.50 12.85
CA GLY A 103 -12.21 11.41 12.59
C GLY A 103 -11.26 11.56 13.77
N THR A 104 -9.96 11.40 13.54
CA THR A 104 -8.89 11.61 14.55
C THR A 104 -7.87 12.64 14.06
N GLN A 105 -7.18 13.27 15.01
CA GLN A 105 -6.09 14.21 14.74
C GLN A 105 -5.03 14.16 15.85
N GLY A 106 -3.76 14.13 15.46
CA GLY A 106 -2.62 13.96 16.35
C GLY A 106 -2.45 12.52 16.81
N ILE A 107 -1.56 12.34 17.80
CA ILE A 107 -1.20 11.02 18.33
C ILE A 107 -2.30 10.42 19.20
N THR A 108 -2.42 9.09 19.19
CA THR A 108 -3.39 8.34 19.99
C THR A 108 -2.99 8.25 21.47
N TRP A 109 -1.71 8.41 21.77
CA TRP A 109 -1.12 8.20 23.08
C TRP A 109 -0.88 9.49 23.89
N ALA A 110 -1.43 10.62 23.44
CA ALA A 110 -1.27 11.92 24.13
C ALA A 110 -1.74 11.92 25.59
N ALA A 111 -2.75 11.11 25.93
CA ALA A 111 -3.33 11.02 27.28
C ALA A 111 -2.62 10.02 28.20
N GLY A 112 -1.50 9.43 27.78
CA GLY A 112 -0.63 8.57 28.61
C GLY A 112 -1.03 7.09 28.69
N ALA A 113 -2.25 6.73 28.31
CA ALA A 113 -2.65 5.34 28.05
C ALA A 113 -2.80 5.13 26.54
N ASN A 114 -2.27 4.03 26.01
CA ASN A 114 -2.55 3.61 24.63
C ASN A 114 -3.93 2.95 24.63
N PRO A 115 -4.99 3.60 24.12
CA PRO A 115 -6.33 3.03 24.15
C PRO A 115 -6.35 1.76 23.30
N GLY A 116 -6.73 0.63 23.90
CA GLY A 116 -6.71 -0.66 23.23
C GLY A 116 -6.93 -1.84 24.17
N LYS A 117 -6.96 -3.03 23.57
CA LYS A 117 -7.11 -4.30 24.27
C LYS A 117 -5.79 -5.08 24.19
N PRO A 118 -5.12 -5.36 25.33
CA PRO A 118 -4.01 -6.30 25.33
C PRO A 118 -4.52 -7.73 25.14
N VAL A 119 -3.82 -8.51 24.33
CA VAL A 119 -4.05 -9.95 24.11
C VAL A 119 -2.81 -10.70 24.56
N SER A 120 -2.99 -11.72 25.40
CA SER A 120 -1.85 -12.50 25.92
C SER A 120 -1.09 -13.15 24.76
N ILE A 121 0.24 -13.18 24.83
CA ILE A 121 1.03 -13.94 23.86
C ILE A 121 0.67 -15.43 23.86
N ASP A 122 0.14 -15.96 24.97
CA ASP A 122 -0.30 -17.35 25.06
C ASP A 122 -1.48 -17.65 24.13
N ASP A 123 -2.23 -16.64 23.69
CA ASP A 123 -3.30 -16.77 22.70
C ASP A 123 -2.77 -16.82 21.25
N PHE A 124 -1.46 -16.67 21.04
CA PHE A 124 -0.81 -16.71 19.74
C PHE A 124 -0.09 -18.04 19.51
N PHE A 125 -0.14 -18.51 18.27
CA PHE A 125 0.82 -19.47 17.76
C PHE A 125 2.07 -18.70 17.30
N ILE A 126 3.19 -18.94 17.96
CA ILE A 126 4.48 -18.34 17.63
C ILE A 126 5.15 -19.23 16.58
N ALA A 127 4.97 -18.87 15.32
CA ALA A 127 5.49 -19.61 14.19
C ALA A 127 6.97 -19.26 13.94
N ARG A 128 7.77 -20.26 13.55
CA ARG A 128 9.17 -20.12 13.12
C ARG A 128 9.39 -20.74 11.76
N ALA A 129 10.12 -20.03 10.90
CA ALA A 129 10.40 -20.45 9.53
C ALA A 129 11.16 -21.78 9.43
N ASP A 130 11.95 -22.14 10.45
CA ASP A 130 12.74 -23.37 10.49
C ASP A 130 12.00 -24.58 11.06
N ARG A 131 10.74 -24.41 11.48
CA ARG A 131 9.93 -25.44 12.15
C ARG A 131 8.56 -25.61 11.52
N ASP A 132 7.86 -24.51 11.29
CA ASP A 132 6.44 -24.51 10.99
C ASP A 132 6.19 -24.32 9.49
N ASN A 133 5.14 -24.97 9.01
CA ASN A 133 4.67 -24.89 7.64
C ASN A 133 3.21 -24.40 7.60
N ALA A 134 2.64 -24.29 6.40
CA ALA A 134 1.26 -23.87 6.23
C ALA A 134 0.27 -24.76 7.00
N ALA A 135 0.48 -26.08 7.06
CA ALA A 135 -0.40 -27.01 7.75
C ALA A 135 -0.40 -26.77 9.28
N THR A 136 0.77 -26.64 9.90
CA THR A 136 0.87 -26.37 11.35
C THR A 136 0.31 -25.00 11.72
N ILE A 137 0.54 -23.99 10.87
CA ILE A 137 -0.01 -22.65 11.06
C ILE A 137 -1.53 -22.67 10.95
N ASN A 138 -2.08 -23.32 9.91
CA ASN A 138 -3.52 -23.41 9.70
C ASN A 138 -4.22 -24.16 10.85
N ALA A 139 -3.66 -25.28 11.31
CA ALA A 139 -4.21 -26.01 12.44
C ALA A 139 -4.30 -25.15 13.72
N ALA A 140 -3.32 -24.28 13.96
CA ALA A 140 -3.33 -23.38 15.11
C ALA A 140 -4.37 -22.25 14.97
N LEU A 141 -4.51 -21.68 13.76
CA LEU A 141 -5.56 -20.68 13.47
C LEU A 141 -6.96 -21.29 13.63
N GLU A 142 -7.16 -22.52 13.15
CA GLU A 142 -8.39 -23.31 13.30
C GLU A 142 -8.70 -23.63 14.76
N SER A 143 -7.67 -23.90 15.58
CA SER A 143 -7.84 -24.14 17.02
C SER A 143 -8.10 -22.87 17.85
N GLY A 144 -8.29 -21.71 17.20
CA GLY A 144 -8.63 -20.46 17.89
C GLY A 144 -7.42 -19.58 18.24
N LYS A 145 -6.20 -19.92 17.86
CA LYS A 145 -5.03 -19.05 18.11
C LYS A 145 -4.99 -17.86 17.16
N HIS A 146 -4.38 -16.78 17.59
CA HIS A 146 -3.81 -15.76 16.71
C HIS A 146 -2.47 -16.26 16.14
N LEU A 147 -1.84 -15.53 15.24
CA LEU A 147 -0.57 -15.90 14.62
C LEU A 147 0.47 -14.81 14.85
N LEU A 148 1.63 -15.19 15.38
CA LEU A 148 2.82 -14.36 15.40
C LEU A 148 3.89 -15.01 14.53
N LEU A 149 4.29 -14.32 13.46
CA LEU A 149 5.37 -14.74 12.57
C LEU A 149 6.68 -14.11 13.07
N THR A 150 7.59 -14.95 13.55
CA THR A 150 8.94 -14.52 13.92
C THR A 150 9.78 -14.23 12.66
N PRO A 151 10.90 -13.48 12.77
CA PRO A 151 11.73 -13.17 11.60
C PRO A 151 12.19 -14.44 10.88
N GLY A 152 11.98 -14.52 9.56
CA GLY A 152 12.37 -15.65 8.73
C GLY A 152 11.67 -15.71 7.39
N ILE A 153 12.09 -16.65 6.54
CA ILE A 153 11.49 -16.92 5.22
C ILE A 153 10.71 -18.23 5.32
N TYR A 154 9.39 -18.14 5.22
CA TYR A 154 8.46 -19.27 5.31
C TYR A 154 8.10 -19.75 3.91
N HIS A 155 8.61 -20.92 3.55
CA HIS A 155 8.20 -21.63 2.34
C HIS A 155 6.88 -22.35 2.56
N LEU A 156 5.90 -22.07 1.71
CA LEU A 156 4.52 -22.53 1.87
C LEU A 156 4.14 -23.44 0.70
N ASP A 157 3.71 -24.66 1.03
CA ASP A 157 3.14 -25.62 0.09
C ASP A 157 1.65 -25.36 -0.22
N SER A 158 1.01 -24.53 0.61
CA SER A 158 -0.39 -24.15 0.55
C SER A 158 -0.61 -22.81 1.26
N ALA A 159 -1.74 -22.16 0.99
CA ALA A 159 -2.06 -20.87 1.62
C ALA A 159 -2.24 -20.99 3.14
N ILE A 160 -1.76 -19.99 3.88
CA ILE A 160 -2.22 -19.72 5.24
C ILE A 160 -3.67 -19.22 5.16
N ARG A 161 -4.59 -19.82 5.93
CA ARG A 161 -6.03 -19.52 5.92
C ARG A 161 -6.45 -18.85 7.22
N VAL A 162 -6.83 -17.60 7.14
CA VAL A 162 -7.32 -16.81 8.27
C VAL A 162 -8.85 -16.70 8.16
N THR A 163 -9.56 -17.57 8.86
CA THR A 163 -11.02 -17.71 8.71
C THR A 163 -11.82 -17.14 9.87
N ARG A 164 -11.19 -16.99 11.05
CA ARG A 164 -11.88 -16.57 12.27
C ARG A 164 -12.02 -15.03 12.33
N PRO A 165 -13.22 -14.49 12.64
CA PRO A 165 -13.37 -13.08 12.99
C PRO A 165 -12.40 -12.64 14.08
N ASN A 166 -11.91 -11.41 13.99
CA ASN A 166 -10.94 -10.83 14.93
C ASN A 166 -9.59 -11.58 15.04
N ALA A 167 -9.26 -12.48 14.11
CA ALA A 167 -7.92 -13.07 14.07
C ALA A 167 -6.85 -11.97 13.89
N ILE A 168 -5.67 -12.21 14.45
CA ILE A 168 -4.54 -11.28 14.42
C ILE A 168 -3.38 -12.06 13.84
N VAL A 169 -2.77 -11.52 12.79
CA VAL A 169 -1.51 -11.99 12.22
C VAL A 169 -0.50 -10.86 12.38
N LEU A 170 0.49 -11.05 13.24
CA LEU A 170 1.54 -10.06 13.50
C LEU A 170 2.89 -10.60 13.06
N GLY A 171 3.54 -9.91 12.14
CA GLY A 171 4.90 -10.19 11.71
C GLY A 171 5.93 -9.32 12.41
N LEU A 172 7.06 -9.94 12.78
CA LEU A 172 8.21 -9.26 13.38
C LEU A 172 9.42 -9.38 12.46
N GLY A 173 10.06 -8.26 12.13
CA GLY A 173 11.31 -8.23 11.36
C GLY A 173 11.17 -8.74 9.91
N TYR A 174 10.12 -8.31 9.20
CA TYR A 174 9.83 -8.69 7.81
C TYR A 174 9.78 -10.22 7.59
N PRO A 175 8.93 -10.98 8.32
CA PRO A 175 8.70 -12.37 7.98
C PRO A 175 8.18 -12.42 6.55
N THR A 176 8.81 -13.29 5.76
CA THR A 176 8.57 -13.38 4.32
C THR A 176 7.82 -14.67 4.02
N LEU A 177 6.66 -14.57 3.38
CA LEU A 177 5.86 -15.73 2.99
C LEU A 177 6.04 -16.01 1.49
N MET A 178 6.56 -17.19 1.16
CA MET A 178 6.83 -17.63 -0.22
C MET A 178 5.93 -18.82 -0.59
N PRO A 179 4.91 -18.64 -1.46
CA PRO A 179 4.06 -19.74 -1.90
C PRO A 179 4.74 -20.51 -3.04
N ASP A 180 5.35 -21.65 -2.74
CA ASP A 180 6.16 -22.41 -3.71
C ASP A 180 5.34 -23.17 -4.76
N LYS A 181 4.03 -23.33 -4.52
CA LYS A 181 3.13 -24.18 -5.32
C LYS A 181 2.11 -23.40 -6.16
N GLY A 182 2.32 -22.11 -6.38
CA GLY A 182 1.41 -21.27 -7.18
C GLY A 182 0.05 -21.05 -6.51
N THR A 183 -0.04 -21.25 -5.20
CA THR A 183 -1.20 -20.85 -4.39
C THR A 183 -1.03 -19.39 -3.96
N PRO A 184 -2.09 -18.73 -3.46
CA PRO A 184 -1.88 -17.59 -2.59
C PRO A 184 -0.99 -17.97 -1.40
N ALA A 185 -0.25 -16.99 -0.88
CA ALA A 185 0.49 -17.16 0.37
C ALA A 185 -0.45 -17.07 1.57
N MET A 186 -1.44 -16.18 1.51
CA MET A 186 -2.47 -16.05 2.53
C MET A 186 -3.85 -15.75 1.93
N ILE A 187 -4.86 -16.39 2.48
CA ILE A 187 -6.28 -16.16 2.18
C ILE A 187 -6.98 -15.81 3.50
N VAL A 188 -7.62 -14.66 3.52
CA VAL A 188 -8.49 -14.22 4.61
C VAL A 188 -9.93 -14.42 4.15
N SER A 189 -10.75 -15.11 4.93
CA SER A 189 -12.20 -15.19 4.63
C SER A 189 -12.86 -13.84 4.82
N ASP A 190 -14.07 -13.68 4.27
CA ASP A 190 -14.90 -12.50 4.45
C ASP A 190 -15.43 -12.38 5.91
N ALA A 191 -14.52 -12.11 6.83
CA ALA A 191 -14.72 -12.13 8.27
C ALA A 191 -14.31 -10.80 8.90
N GLU A 192 -15.17 -10.27 9.77
CA GLU A 192 -14.95 -8.98 10.41
C GLU A 192 -13.70 -8.95 11.30
N GLY A 193 -13.10 -7.76 11.43
CA GLY A 193 -12.12 -7.46 12.46
C GLY A 193 -10.77 -8.14 12.31
N VAL A 194 -10.49 -8.86 11.22
CA VAL A 194 -9.16 -9.46 11.02
C VAL A 194 -8.09 -8.36 10.94
N LYS A 195 -6.93 -8.59 11.55
CA LYS A 195 -5.78 -7.66 11.52
C LYS A 195 -4.54 -8.39 11.01
N ILE A 196 -3.93 -7.89 9.95
CA ILE A 196 -2.65 -8.39 9.42
C ILE A 196 -1.65 -7.24 9.46
N ALA A 197 -0.47 -7.47 10.03
CA ALA A 197 0.51 -6.43 10.25
C ALA A 197 1.95 -6.90 10.00
N GLY A 198 2.69 -6.17 9.16
CA GLY A 198 4.14 -6.32 9.02
C GLY A 198 4.59 -7.61 8.36
N VAL A 199 4.00 -7.94 7.20
CA VAL A 199 4.28 -9.17 6.45
C VAL A 199 4.76 -8.83 5.05
N LEU A 200 5.85 -9.47 4.63
CA LEU A 200 6.30 -9.45 3.24
C LEU A 200 5.79 -10.70 2.53
N PHE A 201 5.10 -10.53 1.42
CA PHE A 201 4.67 -11.60 0.53
C PHE A 201 5.57 -11.62 -0.70
N GLU A 202 6.25 -12.75 -0.95
CA GLU A 202 7.23 -12.87 -2.03
C GLU A 202 6.78 -13.91 -3.06
N ALA A 203 6.61 -13.48 -4.30
CA ALA A 203 6.28 -14.37 -5.40
C ALA A 203 7.43 -15.35 -5.69
N THR A 204 7.10 -16.56 -6.14
CA THR A 204 8.05 -17.62 -6.48
C THR A 204 7.96 -17.99 -7.96
N GLU A 205 8.79 -18.94 -8.41
CA GLU A 205 8.82 -19.38 -9.81
C GLU A 205 7.48 -19.92 -10.32
N THR A 206 6.66 -20.49 -9.44
CA THR A 206 5.31 -20.96 -9.80
C THR A 206 4.33 -19.81 -9.65
N GLU A 207 3.64 -19.44 -10.74
CA GLU A 207 2.76 -18.26 -10.74
C GLU A 207 1.56 -18.44 -9.80
N SER A 208 1.45 -17.54 -8.82
CA SER A 208 0.26 -17.43 -7.97
C SER A 208 -0.80 -16.52 -8.59
N PRO A 209 -2.11 -16.82 -8.43
CA PRO A 209 -3.18 -15.95 -8.91
C PRO A 209 -3.24 -14.61 -8.14
N THR A 210 -2.90 -14.64 -6.85
CA THR A 210 -2.68 -13.48 -6.00
C THR A 210 -1.75 -13.90 -4.86
N LEU A 211 -1.01 -13.01 -4.20
CA LEU A 211 -0.23 -13.39 -3.01
C LEU A 211 -1.06 -13.29 -1.73
N LEU A 212 -1.85 -12.22 -1.60
CA LEU A 212 -2.77 -11.96 -0.49
C LEU A 212 -4.19 -11.77 -1.01
N GLN A 213 -5.10 -12.62 -0.57
CA GLN A 213 -6.54 -12.49 -0.87
C GLN A 213 -7.32 -12.11 0.40
N ILE A 214 -8.16 -11.08 0.31
CA ILE A 214 -9.04 -10.65 1.40
C ILE A 214 -10.49 -10.83 0.97
N GLY A 215 -11.18 -11.77 1.61
CA GLY A 215 -12.53 -12.16 1.26
C GLY A 215 -12.62 -13.02 0.01
N GLU A 216 -13.72 -13.75 -0.10
CA GLU A 216 -14.11 -14.51 -1.28
C GLU A 216 -14.62 -13.58 -2.39
N SER A 217 -14.41 -13.98 -3.66
CA SER A 217 -14.94 -13.24 -4.81
C SER A 217 -16.46 -13.13 -4.74
N GLY A 218 -17.00 -11.93 -4.98
CA GLY A 218 -18.43 -11.68 -4.89
C GLY A 218 -18.95 -11.48 -3.46
N SER A 219 -18.06 -11.26 -2.49
CA SER A 219 -18.45 -10.81 -1.14
C SER A 219 -19.35 -9.57 -1.22
N THR A 220 -20.41 -9.59 -0.40
CA THR A 220 -21.37 -8.47 -0.25
C THR A 220 -21.55 -8.04 1.19
N SER A 221 -20.90 -8.71 2.15
CA SER A 221 -21.04 -8.43 3.58
C SER A 221 -20.40 -7.07 3.91
N SER A 222 -21.04 -6.27 4.75
CA SER A 222 -20.41 -5.07 5.30
C SER A 222 -19.72 -5.40 6.62
N HIS A 223 -18.53 -4.82 6.81
CA HIS A 223 -17.73 -4.90 8.04
C HIS A 223 -17.52 -3.52 8.67
N ALA A 224 -18.32 -2.50 8.31
CA ALA A 224 -18.14 -1.11 8.73
C ALA A 224 -17.98 -0.90 10.26
N SER A 225 -18.67 -1.71 11.08
CA SER A 225 -18.56 -1.62 12.55
C SER A 225 -17.27 -2.24 13.12
N ASN A 226 -16.66 -3.16 12.38
CA ASN A 226 -15.43 -3.84 12.78
C ASN A 226 -14.62 -4.25 11.53
N PRO A 227 -13.97 -3.27 10.86
CA PRO A 227 -13.33 -3.54 9.59
C PRO A 227 -12.14 -4.50 9.67
N ILE A 228 -11.78 -5.07 8.52
CA ILE A 228 -10.49 -5.74 8.36
C ILE A 228 -9.41 -4.66 8.21
N PHE A 229 -8.30 -4.81 8.93
CA PHE A 229 -7.17 -3.90 8.86
C PHE A 229 -5.90 -4.59 8.38
N LEU A 230 -5.20 -3.93 7.46
CA LEU A 230 -3.98 -4.39 6.82
C LEU A 230 -2.90 -3.32 7.02
N PHE A 231 -1.82 -3.65 7.71
CA PHE A 231 -0.76 -2.72 8.06
C PHE A 231 0.59 -3.20 7.53
N ASP A 232 1.39 -2.29 6.99
CA ASP A 232 2.76 -2.61 6.56
C ASP A 232 2.76 -3.87 5.66
N ILE A 233 1.90 -3.87 4.64
CA ILE A 233 1.77 -4.97 3.69
C ILE A 233 2.73 -4.73 2.55
N PHE A 234 3.71 -5.63 2.44
CA PHE A 234 4.74 -5.55 1.42
C PHE A 234 4.61 -6.73 0.48
N CYS A 235 4.76 -6.49 -0.82
CA CYS A 235 4.77 -7.55 -1.81
C CYS A 235 5.95 -7.37 -2.77
N ARG A 236 6.55 -8.49 -3.18
CA ARG A 236 7.70 -8.49 -4.09
C ARG A 236 7.59 -9.60 -5.13
N ALA A 237 7.86 -9.27 -6.39
CA ALA A 237 8.08 -10.23 -7.48
C ALA A 237 9.39 -9.93 -8.18
N GLY A 238 10.39 -10.80 -8.05
CA GLY A 238 11.77 -10.50 -8.46
C GLY A 238 12.61 -9.89 -7.32
N GLY A 239 13.82 -9.46 -7.64
CA GLY A 239 14.74 -8.78 -6.70
C GLY A 239 15.60 -9.76 -5.91
N ALA A 240 14.99 -10.58 -5.06
CA ALA A 240 15.71 -11.57 -4.23
C ALA A 240 15.66 -12.99 -4.80
N VAL A 241 14.60 -13.35 -5.53
CA VAL A 241 14.43 -14.58 -6.31
C VAL A 241 13.69 -14.27 -7.61
N ALA A 242 13.75 -15.14 -8.62
CA ALA A 242 12.80 -15.06 -9.72
C ALA A 242 11.40 -15.39 -9.19
N GLY A 243 10.41 -14.55 -9.48
CA GLY A 243 9.07 -14.74 -8.95
C GLY A 243 8.01 -14.04 -9.79
N LYS A 244 6.87 -14.70 -9.99
CA LYS A 244 5.74 -14.17 -10.78
C LYS A 244 4.41 -14.39 -10.09
N THR A 245 3.49 -13.46 -10.29
CA THR A 245 2.12 -13.55 -9.77
C THR A 245 1.19 -12.68 -10.61
N LYS A 246 -0.07 -13.07 -10.78
CA LYS A 246 -1.02 -12.26 -11.55
C LYS A 246 -1.36 -10.93 -10.86
N CYS A 247 -1.49 -10.97 -9.53
CA CYS A 247 -1.78 -9.81 -8.69
C CYS A 247 -1.00 -9.91 -7.37
N PHE A 248 -0.54 -8.82 -6.76
CA PHE A 248 0.00 -8.93 -5.41
C PHE A 248 -1.11 -9.09 -4.36
N VAL A 249 -2.09 -8.19 -4.38
CA VAL A 249 -3.17 -8.16 -3.39
C VAL A 249 -4.53 -8.04 -4.08
N THR A 250 -5.46 -8.92 -3.71
CA THR A 250 -6.86 -8.84 -4.16
C THR A 250 -7.78 -8.64 -2.95
N ILE A 251 -8.49 -7.51 -2.92
CA ILE A 251 -9.42 -7.15 -1.85
C ILE A 251 -10.85 -7.29 -2.34
N ASN A 252 -11.54 -8.34 -1.90
CA ASN A 252 -12.95 -8.59 -2.22
C ASN A 252 -13.91 -8.13 -1.12
N SER A 253 -13.52 -8.23 0.15
CA SER A 253 -14.34 -7.77 1.27
C SER A 253 -14.57 -6.26 1.23
N ASN A 254 -15.77 -5.84 1.63
CA ASN A 254 -16.06 -4.42 1.83
C ASN A 254 -15.37 -3.88 3.10
N ASP A 255 -15.31 -2.56 3.21
CA ASP A 255 -14.87 -1.82 4.40
C ASP A 255 -13.40 -2.03 4.80
N VAL A 256 -12.58 -2.74 4.02
CA VAL A 256 -11.16 -3.00 4.36
C VAL A 256 -10.39 -1.70 4.48
N VAL A 257 -9.55 -1.60 5.52
CA VAL A 257 -8.65 -0.47 5.73
C VAL A 257 -7.20 -0.92 5.55
N GLY A 258 -6.56 -0.41 4.51
CA GLY A 258 -5.12 -0.56 4.26
C GLY A 258 -4.34 0.63 4.82
N ASP A 259 -3.17 0.37 5.39
CA ASP A 259 -2.32 1.39 5.97
C ASP A 259 -0.85 1.03 5.76
N ASN A 260 -0.17 1.82 4.93
CA ASN A 260 1.20 1.60 4.46
C ASN A 260 1.38 0.31 3.64
N PHE A 261 1.14 0.40 2.33
CA PHE A 261 1.32 -0.70 1.39
C PHE A 261 2.49 -0.41 0.46
N TRP A 262 3.36 -1.40 0.21
CA TRP A 262 4.32 -1.31 -0.90
C TRP A 262 4.31 -2.59 -1.73
N LEU A 263 3.78 -2.47 -2.94
CA LEU A 263 3.53 -3.57 -3.85
C LEU A 263 4.46 -3.43 -5.07
N TRP A 264 5.58 -4.15 -5.05
CA TRP A 264 6.71 -3.85 -5.92
C TRP A 264 7.04 -5.03 -6.85
N ARG A 265 6.76 -4.88 -8.15
CA ARG A 265 7.39 -5.71 -9.16
C ARG A 265 8.83 -5.21 -9.31
N ALA A 266 9.80 -6.09 -9.12
CA ALA A 266 11.19 -5.68 -9.07
C ALA A 266 11.67 -5.04 -10.38
N ASP A 267 12.20 -3.81 -10.29
CA ASP A 267 12.89 -3.12 -11.38
C ASP A 267 14.41 -3.39 -11.40
N HIS A 268 14.94 -3.98 -10.33
CA HIS A 268 16.34 -4.35 -10.17
C HIS A 268 16.54 -5.61 -9.32
N GLY A 269 17.76 -6.14 -9.30
CA GLY A 269 18.11 -7.37 -8.58
C GLY A 269 17.86 -8.65 -9.40
N MET A 270 17.85 -9.79 -8.72
CA MET A 270 17.72 -11.10 -9.35
C MET A 270 16.32 -11.29 -9.95
N GLY A 271 16.23 -11.72 -11.21
CA GLY A 271 14.94 -11.98 -11.85
C GLY A 271 14.12 -10.74 -12.25
N ALA A 272 14.62 -9.53 -12.04
CA ALA A 272 13.99 -8.28 -12.48
C ALA A 272 14.14 -8.07 -13.99
N LYS A 273 13.29 -8.75 -14.78
CA LYS A 273 13.27 -8.70 -16.24
C LYS A 273 11.85 -8.94 -16.74
N TRP A 274 11.47 -8.24 -17.80
CA TRP A 274 10.14 -8.31 -18.45
C TRP A 274 9.52 -9.71 -18.53
N ASP A 275 10.30 -10.72 -18.97
CA ASP A 275 9.79 -12.08 -19.14
C ASP A 275 9.99 -13.02 -17.94
N VAL A 276 10.63 -12.56 -16.86
CA VAL A 276 10.99 -13.38 -15.70
C VAL A 276 10.06 -13.11 -14.53
N ASN A 277 10.02 -11.87 -14.02
CA ASN A 277 9.16 -11.50 -12.91
C ASN A 277 7.81 -10.97 -13.38
N LYS A 278 7.07 -11.80 -14.14
CA LYS A 278 5.77 -11.39 -14.69
C LYS A 278 4.79 -11.06 -13.58
N ASN A 279 4.27 -9.84 -13.61
CA ASN A 279 3.25 -9.39 -12.69
C ASN A 279 2.39 -8.29 -13.33
N PRO A 280 1.22 -8.65 -13.88
CA PRO A 280 0.28 -7.72 -14.48
C PRO A 280 -0.18 -6.60 -13.54
N ASN A 281 -0.63 -6.94 -12.32
CA ASN A 281 -1.24 -5.97 -11.42
C ASN A 281 -0.65 -6.02 -10.01
N GLY A 282 -0.65 -4.90 -9.31
CA GLY A 282 -0.27 -4.84 -7.91
C GLY A 282 -1.47 -5.01 -6.99
N LEU A 283 -2.50 -4.18 -7.19
CA LEU A 283 -3.69 -4.17 -6.36
C LEU A 283 -4.96 -4.25 -7.20
N ILE A 284 -5.86 -5.17 -6.83
CA ILE A 284 -7.24 -5.20 -7.34
C ILE A 284 -8.20 -5.07 -6.16
N VAL A 285 -9.03 -4.02 -6.17
CA VAL A 285 -10.05 -3.75 -5.15
C VAL A 285 -11.44 -3.96 -5.72
N ASN A 286 -12.11 -5.02 -5.31
CA ASN A 286 -13.50 -5.34 -5.68
C ASN A 286 -14.51 -4.91 -4.61
N GLY A 287 -14.11 -4.90 -3.34
CA GLY A 287 -14.96 -4.47 -2.22
C GLY A 287 -15.29 -2.99 -2.26
N ASN A 288 -16.48 -2.64 -1.77
CA ASN A 288 -16.92 -1.27 -1.54
C ASN A 288 -16.34 -0.71 -0.24
N ASP A 289 -16.28 0.62 -0.14
CA ASP A 289 -15.91 1.37 1.07
C ASP A 289 -14.51 1.04 1.62
N VAL A 290 -13.63 0.52 0.75
CA VAL A 290 -12.22 0.28 1.06
C VAL A 290 -11.49 1.61 1.20
N THR A 291 -10.69 1.76 2.26
CA THR A 291 -9.87 2.95 2.51
C THR A 291 -8.40 2.55 2.57
N ILE A 292 -7.51 3.25 1.86
CA ILE A 292 -6.06 3.01 1.94
C ILE A 292 -5.31 4.30 2.25
N TYR A 293 -4.46 4.28 3.27
CA TYR A 293 -3.51 5.33 3.59
C TYR A 293 -2.10 4.91 3.18
N GLY A 294 -1.46 5.65 2.29
CA GLY A 294 -0.09 5.38 1.84
C GLY A 294 -0.04 4.14 0.96
N LEU A 295 -0.49 4.30 -0.29
CA LEU A 295 -0.50 3.24 -1.29
C LEU A 295 0.64 3.42 -2.28
N PHE A 296 1.63 2.53 -2.23
CA PHE A 296 2.79 2.52 -3.14
C PHE A 296 2.72 1.27 -4.01
N VAL A 297 2.54 1.42 -5.33
CA VAL A 297 2.42 0.29 -6.27
C VAL A 297 3.25 0.53 -7.51
N GLU A 298 4.18 -0.36 -7.82
CA GLU A 298 5.25 -0.05 -8.76
C GLU A 298 5.54 -1.18 -9.75
N HIS A 299 5.82 -0.74 -10.98
CA HIS A 299 6.42 -1.48 -12.10
C HIS A 299 5.68 -2.72 -12.60
N CYS A 300 4.44 -2.95 -12.19
CA CYS A 300 3.58 -3.99 -12.74
C CYS A 300 3.44 -3.81 -14.27
N GLN A 301 3.21 -4.90 -14.99
CA GLN A 301 3.23 -4.93 -16.46
C GLN A 301 1.96 -4.37 -17.10
N GLU A 302 0.86 -4.32 -16.37
CA GLU A 302 -0.41 -3.74 -16.81
C GLU A 302 -0.82 -2.61 -15.85
N TYR A 303 -2.10 -2.50 -15.50
CA TYR A 303 -2.58 -1.56 -14.50
C TYR A 303 -1.94 -1.84 -13.14
N GLN A 304 -1.25 -0.85 -12.55
CA GLN A 304 -0.66 -1.01 -11.21
C GLN A 304 -1.77 -1.25 -10.17
N THR A 305 -2.85 -0.48 -10.26
CA THR A 305 -4.01 -0.53 -9.37
C THR A 305 -5.31 -0.51 -10.17
N ILE A 306 -6.21 -1.46 -9.88
CA ILE A 306 -7.56 -1.52 -10.42
C ILE A 306 -8.57 -1.40 -9.27
N TRP A 307 -9.49 -0.45 -9.39
CA TRP A 307 -10.53 -0.18 -8.40
C TRP A 307 -11.94 -0.39 -8.99
N ASN A 308 -12.60 -1.45 -8.56
CA ASN A 308 -13.91 -1.89 -9.05
C ASN A 308 -15.07 -1.58 -8.08
N GLY A 309 -14.78 -1.35 -6.80
CA GLY A 309 -15.77 -1.06 -5.76
C GLY A 309 -16.11 0.42 -5.60
N ASN A 310 -17.33 0.72 -5.16
CA ASN A 310 -17.78 2.08 -4.84
C ASN A 310 -17.29 2.54 -3.46
N GLY A 311 -17.32 3.84 -3.20
CA GLY A 311 -16.99 4.42 -1.89
C GLY A 311 -15.50 4.40 -1.54
N GLY A 312 -14.65 3.97 -2.48
CA GLY A 312 -13.22 3.82 -2.25
C GLY A 312 -12.53 5.15 -1.91
N ARG A 313 -11.60 5.12 -0.96
CA ARG A 313 -10.83 6.29 -0.54
C ARG A 313 -9.33 6.00 -0.49
N VAL A 314 -8.52 6.84 -1.13
CA VAL A 314 -7.05 6.73 -1.08
C VAL A 314 -6.42 8.02 -0.62
N TYR A 315 -5.64 7.95 0.44
CA TYR A 315 -4.87 9.06 0.97
C TYR A 315 -3.40 8.81 0.70
N MET A 316 -2.85 9.56 -0.25
CA MET A 316 -1.54 9.37 -0.85
C MET A 316 -1.46 8.10 -1.71
N TYR A 317 -1.17 8.31 -2.99
CA TYR A 317 -0.78 7.27 -3.93
C TYR A 317 0.57 7.63 -4.54
N GLN A 318 1.49 6.68 -4.60
CA GLN A 318 2.68 6.76 -5.41
C GLN A 318 2.81 5.53 -6.28
N SER A 319 3.27 5.74 -7.50
CA SER A 319 3.58 4.68 -8.43
C SER A 319 4.67 5.08 -9.40
N GLU A 320 5.42 4.09 -9.84
CA GLU A 320 6.26 4.16 -11.01
C GLU A 320 5.84 3.12 -12.05
N LEU A 321 5.66 3.55 -13.30
CA LEU A 321 5.39 2.66 -14.44
C LEU A 321 6.60 1.74 -14.71
N PRO A 322 6.43 0.57 -15.35
CA PRO A 322 7.51 -0.37 -15.60
C PRO A 322 8.60 0.27 -16.46
N TYR A 323 9.86 0.06 -16.10
CA TYR A 323 10.99 0.62 -16.85
C TYR A 323 11.33 -0.18 -18.12
N ASP A 324 10.96 -1.44 -18.10
CA ASP A 324 11.42 -2.49 -19.01
C ASP A 324 10.41 -2.96 -20.08
N PRO A 325 9.32 -2.26 -20.45
CA PRO A 325 8.56 -2.62 -21.64
C PRO A 325 9.46 -2.60 -22.89
N PRO A 326 9.51 -3.70 -23.67
CA PRO A 326 10.49 -3.83 -24.75
C PRO A 326 10.15 -2.98 -25.98
N THR A 327 8.86 -2.84 -26.31
CA THR A 327 8.36 -1.99 -27.39
C THR A 327 7.02 -1.38 -27.01
N GLN A 328 6.56 -0.37 -27.76
CA GLN A 328 5.23 0.20 -27.55
C GLN A 328 4.14 -0.85 -27.79
N GLU A 329 4.29 -1.68 -28.81
CA GLU A 329 3.31 -2.73 -29.16
C GLU A 329 3.20 -3.79 -28.06
N ALA A 330 4.31 -4.14 -27.40
CA ALA A 330 4.32 -5.07 -26.28
C ALA A 330 3.66 -4.50 -25.01
N TRP A 331 3.48 -3.18 -24.96
CA TRP A 331 2.88 -2.47 -23.84
C TRP A 331 1.84 -1.47 -24.35
N SER A 332 0.84 -2.01 -25.02
CA SER A 332 -0.38 -1.34 -25.48
C SER A 332 -1.52 -2.34 -25.40
N HIS A 333 -2.73 -1.87 -25.17
CA HIS A 333 -3.91 -2.72 -25.06
C HIS A 333 -5.10 -2.04 -25.72
N ASP A 334 -5.95 -2.78 -26.43
CA ASP A 334 -7.21 -2.26 -27.00
C ASP A 334 -7.09 -0.95 -27.81
N GLY A 335 -5.94 -0.75 -28.47
CA GLY A 335 -5.64 0.47 -29.22
C GLY A 335 -5.14 1.66 -28.38
N VAL A 336 -5.03 1.50 -27.06
CA VAL A 336 -4.47 2.45 -26.09
C VAL A 336 -2.99 2.16 -25.87
N ARG A 337 -2.19 3.23 -25.81
CA ARG A 337 -0.74 3.15 -25.53
C ARG A 337 -0.50 2.98 -24.04
N GLY A 338 0.11 1.86 -23.65
CA GLY A 338 0.40 1.56 -22.25
C GLY A 338 -0.84 1.18 -21.44
N TYR A 339 -0.66 1.16 -20.12
CA TYR A 339 -1.71 0.94 -19.12
C TYR A 339 -1.62 2.06 -18.09
N ALA A 340 -2.75 2.62 -17.69
CA ALA A 340 -2.76 3.60 -16.61
C ALA A 340 -2.24 2.99 -15.31
N SER A 341 -1.61 3.81 -14.46
CA SER A 341 -1.21 3.34 -13.15
C SER A 341 -2.41 3.06 -12.27
N TYR A 342 -3.39 3.98 -12.27
CA TYR A 342 -4.56 3.90 -11.41
C TYR A 342 -5.82 3.87 -12.27
N LYS A 343 -6.49 2.72 -12.32
CA LYS A 343 -7.75 2.53 -13.04
C LYS A 343 -8.93 2.42 -12.08
N VAL A 344 -9.82 3.39 -12.09
CA VAL A 344 -11.18 3.25 -11.54
C VAL A 344 -12.09 2.72 -12.65
N ALA A 345 -12.79 1.62 -12.39
CA ALA A 345 -13.66 0.99 -13.37
C ALA A 345 -14.85 1.89 -13.74
N ASP A 346 -15.28 1.82 -15.00
CA ASP A 346 -16.25 2.76 -15.57
C ASP A 346 -17.63 2.74 -14.87
N LYS A 347 -17.96 1.63 -14.24
CA LYS A 347 -19.22 1.44 -13.48
C LYS A 347 -19.20 2.07 -12.08
N VAL A 348 -18.04 2.50 -11.59
CA VAL A 348 -17.91 3.10 -10.25
C VAL A 348 -18.54 4.49 -10.27
N THR A 349 -19.39 4.74 -9.30
CA THR A 349 -20.12 6.01 -9.17
C THR A 349 -19.55 6.89 -8.04
N THR A 350 -18.84 6.29 -7.08
CA THR A 350 -18.19 7.01 -5.98
C THR A 350 -16.77 6.50 -5.73
N HIS A 351 -15.79 7.41 -5.74
CA HIS A 351 -14.39 7.15 -5.43
C HIS A 351 -13.68 8.47 -5.13
N GLU A 352 -12.75 8.50 -4.18
CA GLU A 352 -12.02 9.73 -3.88
C GLU A 352 -10.55 9.48 -3.50
N ALA A 353 -9.63 10.18 -4.17
CA ALA A 353 -8.20 10.04 -3.92
C ALA A 353 -7.51 11.40 -3.75
N TRP A 354 -6.56 11.50 -2.82
CA TRP A 354 -5.82 12.72 -2.49
C TRP A 354 -4.31 12.52 -2.59
N GLY A 355 -3.61 13.42 -3.26
CA GLY A 355 -2.15 13.37 -3.40
C GLY A 355 -1.70 12.17 -4.21
N VAL A 356 -1.95 12.19 -5.52
CA VAL A 356 -1.73 11.05 -6.41
C VAL A 356 -0.56 11.32 -7.34
N GLY A 357 0.51 10.55 -7.22
CA GLY A 357 1.71 10.70 -8.05
C GLY A 357 2.01 9.47 -8.89
N VAL A 358 2.20 9.68 -10.20
CA VAL A 358 2.58 8.61 -11.15
C VAL A 358 3.84 9.01 -11.92
N TYR A 359 4.88 8.19 -11.83
CA TYR A 359 6.19 8.48 -12.41
C TYR A 359 6.52 7.50 -13.54
N CYS A 360 7.41 7.92 -14.46
CA CYS A 360 7.93 7.05 -15.51
C CYS A 360 9.44 7.20 -15.71
N VAL A 361 10.07 6.06 -16.02
CA VAL A 361 11.50 5.93 -16.37
C VAL A 361 11.67 4.87 -17.46
N PHE A 362 10.95 4.96 -18.58
CA PHE A 362 11.02 3.96 -19.64
C PHE A 362 12.45 3.83 -20.20
N LYS A 363 13.18 2.79 -19.76
CA LYS A 363 14.61 2.56 -20.06
C LYS A 363 14.78 1.68 -21.29
N ALA A 364 13.90 0.70 -21.47
CA ALA A 364 14.05 -0.32 -22.52
C ALA A 364 13.63 0.16 -23.92
N GLY A 365 12.67 1.10 -24.02
CA GLY A 365 12.20 1.62 -25.31
C GLY A 365 11.61 3.04 -25.21
N PRO A 366 11.37 3.71 -26.36
CA PRO A 366 10.72 5.02 -26.43
C PRO A 366 9.20 4.89 -26.20
N ILE A 367 8.83 4.51 -24.99
CA ILE A 367 7.45 4.17 -24.62
C ILE A 367 6.65 5.42 -24.25
N ILE A 368 5.43 5.51 -24.77
CA ILE A 368 4.40 6.46 -24.35
C ILE A 368 3.32 5.70 -23.58
N CYS A 369 2.98 6.22 -22.40
CA CYS A 369 1.74 5.90 -21.71
C CYS A 369 0.70 6.97 -22.06
N GLU A 370 -0.51 6.56 -22.47
CA GLU A 370 -1.55 7.50 -22.87
C GLU A 370 -1.97 8.38 -21.69
N THR A 371 -2.24 7.79 -20.54
CA THR A 371 -2.64 8.52 -19.34
C THR A 371 -2.18 7.83 -18.08
N ALA A 372 -1.83 8.61 -17.06
CA ALA A 372 -1.37 8.08 -15.77
C ALA A 372 -2.53 7.49 -14.94
N ILE A 373 -3.73 8.06 -15.07
CA ILE A 373 -4.92 7.71 -14.28
C ILE A 373 -6.10 7.58 -15.25
N GLU A 374 -6.90 6.53 -15.08
CA GLU A 374 -8.16 6.36 -15.80
C GLU A 374 -9.31 6.29 -14.81
N ALA A 375 -10.34 7.12 -14.99
CA ALA A 375 -11.49 7.13 -14.11
C ALA A 375 -12.76 7.60 -14.83
N PRO A 376 -13.96 7.15 -14.43
CA PRO A 376 -15.20 7.65 -15.00
C PRO A 376 -15.43 9.12 -14.61
N THR A 377 -15.92 9.91 -15.58
CA THR A 377 -16.27 11.32 -15.38
C THR A 377 -17.68 11.44 -14.80
N VAL A 378 -17.84 11.11 -13.52
CA VAL A 378 -19.11 11.21 -12.79
C VAL A 378 -18.93 12.01 -11.49
N PRO A 379 -19.95 12.74 -10.99
CA PRO A 379 -19.77 13.69 -9.87
C PRO A 379 -19.21 13.09 -8.56
N GLY A 380 -19.41 11.79 -8.34
CA GLY A 380 -18.95 11.10 -7.14
C GLY A 380 -17.53 10.54 -7.24
N VAL A 381 -16.88 10.59 -8.42
CA VAL A 381 -15.50 10.16 -8.62
C VAL A 381 -14.59 11.38 -8.71
N LYS A 382 -13.70 11.52 -7.73
CA LYS A 382 -12.90 12.73 -7.54
C LYS A 382 -11.45 12.38 -7.26
N PHE A 383 -10.55 13.15 -7.86
CA PHE A 383 -9.13 13.10 -7.59
C PHE A 383 -8.66 14.49 -7.24
N HIS A 384 -7.81 14.59 -6.22
CA HIS A 384 -7.28 15.84 -5.71
C HIS A 384 -5.76 15.79 -5.73
N HIS A 385 -5.14 16.82 -6.30
CA HIS A 385 -3.70 17.03 -6.31
C HIS A 385 -2.94 15.87 -6.96
N MET A 386 -3.10 15.76 -8.28
CA MET A 386 -2.47 14.76 -9.12
C MET A 386 -1.19 15.30 -9.76
N ILE A 387 -0.20 14.42 -9.91
CA ILE A 387 1.02 14.70 -10.66
C ILE A 387 1.40 13.54 -11.58
N ALA A 388 1.94 13.88 -12.74
CA ALA A 388 2.71 12.97 -13.58
C ALA A 388 4.17 13.45 -13.64
N VAL A 389 5.14 12.52 -13.53
CA VAL A 389 6.57 12.87 -13.53
C VAL A 389 7.35 11.97 -14.49
N ARG A 390 8.17 12.58 -15.36
CA ARG A 390 9.19 11.87 -16.13
C ARG A 390 10.55 12.05 -15.45
N LEU A 391 11.04 11.03 -14.76
CA LEU A 391 12.30 11.14 -14.01
C LEU A 391 13.52 11.08 -14.94
N SER A 392 13.43 10.21 -15.94
CA SER A 392 14.46 9.86 -16.91
C SER A 392 13.81 8.95 -17.98
N GLY A 393 14.58 8.35 -18.87
CA GLY A 393 14.13 7.38 -19.86
C GLY A 393 14.59 7.71 -21.27
N GLN A 394 14.22 6.87 -22.22
CA GLN A 394 14.55 7.04 -23.63
C GLN A 394 14.01 8.38 -24.17
N PRO A 395 14.71 9.05 -25.09
CA PRO A 395 14.19 10.25 -25.74
C PRO A 395 12.82 9.97 -26.38
N GLY A 396 11.87 10.89 -26.17
CA GLY A 396 10.50 10.75 -26.68
C GLY A 396 9.62 9.79 -25.88
N SER A 397 10.09 9.19 -24.78
CA SER A 397 9.24 8.44 -23.85
C SER A 397 8.54 9.36 -22.85
N GLY A 398 7.40 8.96 -22.28
CA GLY A 398 6.69 9.75 -21.26
C GLY A 398 5.22 9.38 -21.10
N ILE A 399 4.45 10.31 -20.54
CA ILE A 399 3.00 10.17 -20.30
C ILE A 399 2.30 11.34 -20.99
N ASN A 400 1.23 11.12 -21.77
CA ASN A 400 0.54 12.23 -22.44
C ASN A 400 -0.39 13.02 -21.51
N HIS A 401 -1.08 12.32 -20.60
CA HIS A 401 -2.09 12.93 -19.74
C HIS A 401 -1.94 12.48 -18.28
N VAL A 402 -2.31 13.36 -17.35
CA VAL A 402 -2.30 13.06 -15.91
C VAL A 402 -3.50 12.17 -15.55
N ILE A 403 -4.68 12.51 -16.06
CA ILE A 403 -5.91 11.73 -15.87
C ILE A 403 -6.78 11.81 -17.12
N ASN A 404 -7.25 10.67 -17.61
CA ASN A 404 -8.01 10.56 -18.86
C ASN A 404 -7.33 11.35 -19.98
N ASP A 405 -7.96 12.41 -20.47
CA ASP A 405 -7.51 13.35 -21.52
C ASP A 405 -7.00 14.70 -20.98
N GLN A 406 -6.79 14.82 -19.66
CA GLN A 406 -6.43 16.07 -18.97
C GLN A 406 -5.01 16.07 -18.41
N GLY A 407 -4.45 17.27 -18.30
CA GLY A 407 -3.09 17.52 -17.84
C GLY A 407 -2.07 17.46 -18.97
N ASP A 408 -1.04 18.30 -18.85
CA ASP A 408 0.01 18.42 -19.87
C ASP A 408 0.89 17.17 -19.94
N PRO A 409 1.41 16.83 -21.13
CA PRO A 409 2.31 15.69 -21.31
C PRO A 409 3.65 15.91 -20.63
N VAL A 410 4.20 14.83 -20.04
CA VAL A 410 5.56 14.77 -19.50
C VAL A 410 6.48 13.97 -20.41
N ILE A 411 6.65 14.43 -21.65
CA ILE A 411 7.57 13.85 -22.65
C ILE A 411 8.80 14.76 -22.80
N THR A 412 8.54 16.02 -23.15
CA THR A 412 9.57 17.08 -23.28
C THR A 412 9.73 17.88 -21.99
N THR A 413 8.77 17.79 -21.07
CA THR A 413 8.80 18.39 -19.74
C THR A 413 8.93 17.30 -18.68
N ARG A 414 9.31 17.70 -17.46
CA ARG A 414 9.56 16.77 -16.35
C ARG A 414 8.31 16.49 -15.52
N LEU A 415 7.43 17.47 -15.32
CA LEU A 415 6.38 17.44 -14.32
C LEU A 415 5.13 18.10 -14.87
N SER A 416 3.99 17.44 -14.65
CA SER A 416 2.65 17.97 -14.87
C SER A 416 1.88 17.89 -13.56
N LYS A 417 1.11 18.94 -13.24
CA LYS A 417 0.32 19.07 -12.01
C LYS A 417 -1.13 19.34 -12.39
N LEU A 418 -2.06 18.64 -11.76
CA LEU A 418 -3.50 18.84 -11.95
C LEU A 418 -4.18 18.84 -10.58
N LYS A 419 -5.03 19.85 -10.33
CA LYS A 419 -5.65 20.05 -9.01
C LYS A 419 -6.82 19.10 -8.80
#